data_AF-A0A164VRB3-F1
#
_entry.id   AF-A0A164VRB3-F1
#
_cell.length_a   1.000
_cell.length_b   1.000
_cell.length_c   1.000
_cell.angle_alpha   90.00
_cell.angle_beta   90.00
_cell.angle_gamma   90.00
#
_symmetry.space_group_name_H-M   'P 1'
#
loop_
_entity.id
_entity.type
_entity.pdbx_description
1 polymer ?
#
loop_
_entity_poly.entity_id
_entity_poly.type
_entity_poly.pdbx_seq_one_letter_code
_entity_poly.pdbx_strand_id
1 'polypeptide(L)'
;MGFIAPNCFTTGKVSKETDVYSFGIVTLEIASGRKPINPKAKQGEIILVEWIWDLYGKGELLAAADPKLSADFDEKQLRCLMVVGLWCAHPDHKFRPSIAMHFKC
;
A
#
# COMPACT_ATOMS: atom_id res chain seq x y z
N MET A 1 7.44 -10.73 6.92
CA MET A 1 8.14 -10.07 5.79
C MET A 1 7.24 -9.06 5.10
N GLY A 2 6.02 -9.40 4.65
CA GLY A 2 5.19 -8.48 3.84
C GLY A 2 4.60 -7.26 4.56
N PHE A 3 4.47 -7.30 5.89
CA PHE A 3 3.87 -6.22 6.69
C PHE A 3 4.90 -5.46 7.54
N ILE A 4 6.17 -5.87 7.49
CA ILE A 4 7.20 -5.31 8.38
C ILE A 4 7.91 -4.18 7.63
N ALA A 5 7.87 -2.99 8.20
CA ALA A 5 8.55 -1.84 7.63
C ALA A 5 10.07 -2.09 7.53
N PRO A 6 10.75 -1.65 6.45
CA PRO A 6 12.18 -1.92 6.26
C PRO A 6 13.07 -1.35 7.38
N ASN A 7 12.63 -0.29 8.06
CA ASN A 7 13.29 0.29 9.22
C ASN A 7 13.13 -0.55 10.51
N CYS A 8 12.06 -1.36 10.65
CA CYS A 8 11.90 -2.28 11.78
C CYS A 8 12.98 -3.37 11.78
N PHE A 9 13.34 -3.89 10.61
CA PHE A 9 14.37 -4.92 10.48
C PHE A 9 15.74 -4.46 10.97
N THR A 10 16.05 -3.17 10.80
CA THR A 10 17.36 -2.60 11.13
C THR A 10 17.44 -2.03 12.55
N THR A 11 16.33 -1.56 13.13
CA THR A 11 16.36 -0.90 14.46
C THR A 11 15.62 -1.65 15.57
N GLY A 12 14.77 -2.64 15.26
CA GLY A 12 13.95 -3.34 16.26
C GLY A 12 12.94 -2.45 17.00
N LYS A 13 12.77 -1.19 16.58
CA LYS A 13 11.88 -0.22 17.24
C LYS A 13 10.46 -0.34 16.70
N VAL A 14 9.56 -0.81 17.56
CA VAL A 14 8.11 -0.62 17.40
C VAL A 14 7.81 0.86 17.60
N SER A 15 7.23 1.50 16.60
CA SER A 15 6.98 2.95 16.58
C SER A 15 5.68 3.24 15.85
N LYS A 16 5.08 4.42 16.07
CA LYS A 16 3.79 4.76 15.43
C LYS A 16 3.89 4.67 13.90
N GLU A 17 5.07 4.93 13.36
CA GLU A 17 5.44 4.90 11.95
C GLU A 17 5.46 3.48 11.36
N THR A 18 5.64 2.46 12.20
CA THR A 18 5.63 1.05 11.79
C THR A 18 4.21 0.49 11.77
N ASP A 19 3.35 1.00 12.64
CA ASP A 19 1.92 0.73 12.62
C ASP A 19 1.27 1.39 11.39
N VAL A 20 1.67 2.63 11.06
CA VAL A 20 1.24 3.34 9.83
C VAL A 20 1.65 2.56 8.58
N TYR A 21 2.87 2.01 8.55
CA TYR A 21 3.31 1.18 7.42
C TYR A 21 2.45 -0.08 7.28
N SER A 22 2.22 -0.79 8.39
CA SER A 22 1.39 -2.01 8.39
C SER A 22 -0.05 -1.71 7.95
N PHE A 23 -0.61 -0.57 8.40
CA PHE A 23 -1.90 -0.08 7.95
C PHE A 23 -1.91 0.16 6.43
N GLY A 24 -0.89 0.85 5.89
CA GLY A 24 -0.76 1.07 4.45
C GLY A 24 -0.77 -0.23 3.65
N ILE A 25 -0.02 -1.25 4.08
CA ILE A 25 -0.02 -2.57 3.42
C ILE A 25 -1.40 -3.22 3.45
N VAL A 26 -2.09 -3.19 4.59
CA VAL A 26 -3.45 -3.76 4.71
C VAL A 26 -4.45 -3.00 3.83
N THR A 27 -4.36 -1.67 3.78
CA THR A 27 -5.20 -0.85 2.89
C THR A 27 -5.01 -1.24 1.43
N LEU A 28 -3.76 -1.45 1.01
CA LEU A 28 -3.44 -1.87 -0.35
C LEU A 28 -3.91 -3.30 -0.62
N GLU A 29 -3.77 -4.23 0.33
CA GLU A 29 -4.28 -5.60 0.22
C GLU A 29 -5.80 -5.63 0.04
N ILE A 30 -6.53 -4.79 0.78
CA ILE A 30 -7.99 -4.65 0.65
C ILE A 30 -8.36 -4.07 -0.71
N ALA A 31 -7.68 -3.01 -1.15
CA ALA A 31 -7.96 -2.36 -2.42
C ALA A 31 -7.69 -3.28 -3.63
N SER A 32 -6.68 -4.15 -3.53
CA SER A 32 -6.26 -5.01 -4.64
C SER A 32 -6.74 -6.45 -4.56
N GLY A 33 -7.29 -6.89 -3.43
CA GLY A 33 -7.67 -8.29 -3.19
C GLY A 33 -6.49 -9.28 -3.25
N ARG A 34 -5.26 -8.78 -3.08
CA ARG A 34 -4.02 -9.56 -3.23
C ARG A 34 -3.26 -9.58 -1.92
N LYS A 35 -2.69 -10.74 -1.59
CA LYS A 35 -1.80 -10.87 -0.43
C LYS A 35 -0.53 -10.04 -0.61
N PRO A 36 0.01 -9.41 0.45
CA PRO A 36 1.21 -8.58 0.39
C PRO A 36 2.45 -9.28 -0.14
N ILE A 37 2.53 -10.60 0.06
CA ILE A 37 3.49 -11.47 -0.60
C ILE A 37 2.72 -12.55 -1.35
N ASN A 38 2.84 -12.55 -2.67
CA ASN A 38 2.27 -13.59 -3.51
C ASN A 38 3.39 -14.32 -4.29
N PRO A 39 3.90 -15.45 -3.76
CA PRO A 39 4.99 -16.19 -4.42
C PRO A 39 4.56 -16.86 -5.73
N LYS A 40 3.26 -16.89 -6.03
CA LYS A 40 2.72 -17.42 -7.30
C LYS A 40 2.55 -16.33 -8.36
N ALA A 41 2.84 -15.07 -8.04
CA ALA A 41 2.74 -13.96 -8.98
C ALA A 41 3.95 -13.91 -9.93
N LYS A 42 3.83 -13.13 -11.01
CA LYS A 42 4.94 -12.89 -11.94
C LYS A 42 6.11 -12.22 -11.23
N GLN A 43 7.31 -12.41 -11.76
CA GLN A 43 8.51 -11.72 -11.27
C GLN A 43 8.30 -10.20 -11.37
N GLY A 44 8.44 -9.48 -10.25
CA GLY A 44 8.09 -8.06 -10.14
C GLY A 44 6.72 -7.77 -9.51
N GLU A 45 5.88 -8.79 -9.31
CA GLU A 45 4.58 -8.65 -8.63
C GLU A 45 4.46 -9.47 -7.33
N ILE A 46 5.58 -10.05 -6.89
CA ILE A 46 5.66 -10.89 -5.71
C ILE A 46 5.40 -10.07 -4.45
N ILE A 47 5.91 -8.84 -4.42
CA ILE A 47 5.74 -7.89 -3.32
C ILE A 47 4.69 -6.86 -3.75
N LEU A 48 3.57 -6.82 -3.03
CA LEU A 48 2.42 -6.00 -3.39
C LEU A 48 2.76 -4.51 -3.48
N VAL A 49 3.47 -3.99 -2.47
CA VAL A 49 3.78 -2.55 -2.40
C VAL A 49 4.68 -2.09 -3.55
N GLU A 50 5.64 -2.92 -3.98
CA GLU A 50 6.53 -2.62 -5.10
C GLU A 50 5.75 -2.59 -6.42
N TRP A 51 4.86 -3.56 -6.62
CA TRP A 51 4.00 -3.63 -7.79
C TRP A 51 3.06 -2.43 -7.91
N ILE A 52 2.43 -2.03 -6.79
CA ILE A 52 1.53 -0.87 -6.78
C ILE A 52 2.31 0.43 -6.97
N TRP A 53 3.55 0.54 -6.46
CA TRP A 53 4.42 1.69 -6.74
C TRP A 53 4.77 1.82 -8.22
N ASP A 54 5.05 0.71 -8.90
CA ASP A 54 5.31 0.68 -10.34
C ASP A 54 4.07 1.14 -11.14
N LEU A 55 2.88 0.66 -10.79
CA LEU A 55 1.62 1.11 -11.39
C LEU A 55 1.33 2.59 -11.11
N TYR A 56 1.63 3.06 -9.91
CA TYR A 56 1.50 4.48 -9.56
C TYR A 56 2.41 5.36 -10.43
N GLY A 57 3.67 4.97 -10.62
CA GLY A 57 4.63 5.67 -11.49
C GLY A 57 4.22 5.68 -12.97
N LYS A 58 3.50 4.65 -13.42
CA LYS A 58 2.94 4.55 -14.78
C LYS A 58 1.60 5.27 -14.96
N GLY A 59 0.98 5.75 -13.87
CA GLY A 59 -0.36 6.36 -13.90
C GLY A 59 -1.50 5.35 -14.00
N GLU A 60 -1.20 4.05 -13.87
CA GLU A 60 -2.13 2.92 -14.03
C GLU A 60 -2.59 2.35 -12.68
N LEU A 61 -2.68 3.19 -11.64
CA LEU A 61 -2.96 2.74 -10.26
C LEU A 61 -4.23 1.87 -10.14
N LEU A 62 -5.28 2.20 -10.89
CA LEU A 62 -6.54 1.45 -10.87
C LEU A 62 -6.44 0.05 -11.48
N ALA A 63 -5.37 -0.26 -12.23
CA ALA A 63 -5.12 -1.62 -12.71
C ALA A 63 -4.81 -2.60 -11.56
N ALA A 64 -4.46 -2.08 -10.39
CA ALA A 64 -4.30 -2.87 -9.17
C ALA A 64 -5.58 -3.09 -8.37
N ALA A 65 -6.74 -2.58 -8.81
CA ALA A 65 -8.01 -2.81 -8.14
C ALA A 65 -8.38 -4.31 -8.06
N ASP A 66 -9.02 -4.74 -6.97
CA ASP A 66 -9.53 -6.12 -6.84
C ASP A 66 -10.50 -6.43 -7.99
N PRO A 67 -10.27 -7.48 -8.79
CA PRO A 67 -11.21 -7.89 -9.83
C PRO A 67 -12.61 -8.27 -9.30
N LYS A 68 -12.73 -8.55 -7.99
CA LYS A 68 -14.01 -8.84 -7.31
C LYS A 68 -14.78 -7.60 -6.89
N LEU A 69 -14.13 -6.42 -6.87
CA LEU A 69 -14.83 -5.16 -6.79
C LEU A 69 -15.58 -5.01 -8.12
N SER A 70 -16.87 -5.37 -8.13
CA SER A 70 -17.78 -5.06 -9.24
C SER A 70 -17.72 -3.56 -9.55
N ALA A 71 -18.09 -3.14 -10.76
CA ALA A 71 -18.01 -1.76 -11.25
C ALA A 71 -18.87 -0.71 -10.48
N ASP A 72 -19.22 -0.99 -9.23
CA ASP A 72 -20.06 -0.21 -8.33
C ASP A 72 -19.21 0.52 -7.26
N PHE A 73 -17.92 0.75 -7.52
CA PHE A 73 -17.06 1.57 -6.68
C PHE A 73 -16.77 2.92 -7.35
N ASP A 74 -16.65 3.96 -6.53
CA ASP A 74 -16.19 5.26 -7.00
C ASP A 74 -14.68 5.20 -7.26
N GLU A 75 -14.29 5.29 -8.54
CA GLU A 75 -12.89 5.27 -8.98
C GLU A 75 -12.04 6.32 -8.26
N LYS A 76 -12.60 7.49 -7.92
CA LYS A 76 -11.87 8.54 -7.19
C LYS A 76 -11.61 8.12 -5.76
N GLN A 77 -12.59 7.50 -5.11
CA GLN A 77 -12.43 7.00 -3.74
C GLN A 77 -11.42 5.85 -3.71
N LEU A 78 -11.47 4.93 -4.66
CA LEU A 78 -10.51 3.84 -4.75
C LEU A 78 -9.09 4.35 -5.02
N ARG A 79 -8.94 5.27 -5.98
CA ARG A 79 -7.64 5.91 -6.26
C ARG A 79 -7.11 6.64 -5.02
N CYS A 80 -7.96 7.39 -4.33
CA CYS A 80 -7.62 8.05 -3.08
C CYS A 80 -7.12 7.06 -2.03
N LEU A 81 -7.87 5.99 -1.79
CA LEU A 81 -7.52 4.93 -0.83
C LEU A 81 -6.15 4.32 -1.15
N MET A 82 -5.89 4.02 -2.43
CA MET A 82 -4.62 3.44 -2.87
C MET A 82 -3.44 4.41 -2.74
N VAL A 83 -3.65 5.71 -3.03
CA VAL A 83 -2.61 6.74 -2.83
C VAL A 83 -2.29 6.91 -1.35
N VAL A 84 -3.30 6.94 -0.48
CA VAL A 84 -3.10 6.98 0.98
C VAL A 84 -2.37 5.72 1.45
N GLY A 85 -2.75 4.54 0.96
CA GLY A 85 -2.07 3.28 1.25
C GLY A 85 -0.59 3.30 0.88
N LEU A 86 -0.25 3.79 -0.32
CA LEU A 86 1.14 3.97 -0.77
C LEU A 86 1.92 4.96 0.09
N TRP A 87 1.28 6.06 0.47
CA TRP A 87 1.92 7.09 1.28
C TRP A 87 2.21 6.61 2.71
N CYS A 88 1.27 5.85 3.30
CA CYS A 88 1.47 5.14 4.57
C CYS A 88 2.57 4.07 4.47
N ALA A 89 2.61 3.34 3.35
CA ALA A 89 3.61 2.31 3.07
C ALA A 89 4.91 2.88 2.45
N HIS A 90 5.19 4.18 2.59
CA HIS A 90 6.37 4.79 2.00
C HIS A 90 7.66 4.16 2.56
N PRO A 91 8.65 3.81 1.71
CA PRO A 91 9.87 3.14 2.15
C PRO A 91 10.66 3.99 3.16
N ASP A 92 10.74 5.30 2.92
CA ASP A 92 11.29 6.25 3.89
C ASP A 92 10.21 6.69 4.90
N HIS A 93 10.47 6.41 6.18
CA HIS A 93 9.60 6.72 7.31
C HIS A 93 9.33 8.22 7.50
N LYS A 94 10.23 9.10 7.05
CA LYS A 94 10.06 10.56 7.19
C LYS A 94 8.94 11.13 6.34
N PHE A 95 8.61 10.44 5.25
CA PHE A 95 7.53 10.84 4.35
C PHE A 95 6.21 10.17 4.72
N ARG A 96 6.17 9.27 5.71
CA ARG A 96 4.91 8.65 6.14
C ARG A 96 4.06 9.69 6.89
N PRO A 97 2.76 9.77 6.62
CA PRO A 97 1.88 10.69 7.31
C PRO A 97 1.71 10.28 8.79
N SER A 98 1.42 11.27 9.64
CA SER A 98 0.94 11.00 11.01
C SER A 98 -0.47 10.43 10.94
N ILE A 99 -0.83 9.51 11.84
CA ILE A 99 -2.18 8.92 11.91
C ILE A 99 -3.28 9.97 12.13
N ALA A 100 -2.94 11.14 12.69
CA ALA A 100 -3.85 12.26 12.91
C ALA A 100 -4.06 13.15 11.68
N MET A 101 -3.41 12.83 10.54
CA MET A 101 -3.51 13.63 9.33
C MET A 101 -4.88 13.44 8.67
N HIS A 102 -5.56 14.55 8.40
CA HIS A 102 -6.82 14.53 7.66
C HIS A 102 -6.52 14.48 6.16
N PHE A 103 -6.81 13.34 5.52
CA PHE A 103 -6.62 13.17 4.08
C PHE A 103 -7.77 13.85 3.33
N LYS A 104 -7.44 14.87 2.53
CA LYS A 104 -8.36 15.42 1.54
C LYS A 104 -8.02 14.84 0.17
N CYS A 105 -8.92 14.00 -0.30
CA CYS A 105 -9.17 13.74 -1.71
C CYS A 105 -10.45 14.51 -2.09
#